data_AF-G8TK23-F1
#
_entry.id   AF-G8TK23-F1
#
_cell.length_a   1.000
_cell.length_b   1.000
_cell.length_c   1.000
_cell.angle_alpha   90.00
_cell.angle_beta   90.00
_cell.angle_gamma   90.00
#
_symmetry.space_group_name_H-M   'P 1'
#
loop_
_entity.id
_entity.type
_entity.pdbx_description
1 polymer ?
#
loop_
_entity_poly.entity_id
_entity_poly.type
_entity_poly.pdbx_seq_one_letter_code
_entity_poly.pdbx_strand_id
1 'polypeptide(L)'
;MDSKLVKQYGSEILSYRLRTVRQKKRMQYEDFDKQLSQTGKEERRLIRQNRTLGWEPLTPPVQKGWKRFFVLRDDVAYGKHAAFFENILRKINTYDWSYRKDFMIRKGRYGKNKFGVKPQSLLRPHENHFLRLGFTDDEKQFFYEELVHYGKNHFAKRYIFSEPWRFVLRVRPNIIDKVKKRDIEIERRLKEIDNYLDGNHYRGRMNRLLYGTDWNSRLKEERLWEKSVLKNKPLPRILDECAQDLL
;
A
#
# COMPACT_ATOMS: atom_id res chain seq x y z
N MET A 1 17.99 8.11 46.40
CA MET A 1 19.26 7.88 47.09
C MET A 1 19.09 6.69 48.00
N ASP A 2 19.99 5.71 48.00
CA ASP A 2 19.89 4.54 48.88
C ASP A 2 20.34 4.95 50.30
N SER A 3 19.40 5.51 51.08
CA SER A 3 19.62 5.95 52.46
C SER A 3 20.15 4.84 53.38
N LYS A 4 19.95 3.58 53.01
CA LYS A 4 20.54 2.41 53.68
C LYS A 4 22.06 2.34 53.57
N LEU A 5 22.65 2.67 52.43
CA LEU A 5 24.11 2.57 52.22
C LEU A 5 24.86 3.69 52.95
N VAL A 6 24.28 4.90 52.97
CA VAL A 6 24.84 6.05 53.70
C VAL A 6 24.77 5.81 55.22
N LYS A 7 23.71 5.16 55.72
CA LYS A 7 23.61 4.77 57.13
C LYS A 7 24.62 3.69 57.55
N GLN A 8 25.02 2.81 56.64
CA GLN A 8 25.86 1.65 56.95
C GLN A 8 27.38 1.93 56.80
N TYR A 9 27.77 2.81 55.87
CA TYR A 9 29.18 3.04 55.52
C TYR A 9 29.60 4.53 55.59
N GLY A 10 28.74 5.41 56.12
CA GLY A 10 29.03 6.84 56.26
C GLY A 10 28.97 7.63 54.94
N SER A 11 29.27 8.93 55.02
CA SER A 11 29.26 9.86 53.87
C SER A 11 30.44 9.64 52.91
N GLU A 12 31.49 8.94 53.34
CA GLU A 12 32.66 8.60 52.52
C GLU A 12 32.30 7.79 51.27
N ILE A 13 31.23 6.99 51.33
CA ILE A 13 30.73 6.19 50.19
C ILE A 13 30.33 7.05 48.99
N LEU A 14 30.00 8.33 49.21
CA LEU A 14 29.58 9.28 48.17
C LEU A 14 30.73 9.69 47.25
N SER A 15 31.98 9.58 47.70
CA SER A 15 33.18 9.86 46.89
C SER A 15 33.37 8.86 45.74
N TYR A 16 32.85 7.64 45.88
CA TYR A 16 33.06 6.52 44.95
C TYR A 16 32.13 6.53 43.71
N ARG A 17 31.28 7.57 43.53
CA ARG A 17 30.30 7.69 42.41
C ARG A 17 29.49 6.39 42.15
N LEU A 18 29.15 5.66 43.22
CA LEU A 18 28.48 4.36 43.11
C LEU A 18 27.08 4.52 42.52
N ARG A 19 26.80 3.77 41.46
CA ARG A 19 25.48 3.77 40.83
C ARG A 19 24.49 2.97 41.66
N THR A 20 23.33 3.56 41.91
CA THR A 20 22.21 2.90 42.60
C THR A 20 21.65 1.73 41.79
N VAL A 21 20.93 0.82 42.46
CA VAL A 21 20.28 -0.33 41.80
C VAL A 21 19.35 0.12 40.67
N ARG A 22 18.60 1.20 40.88
CA ARG A 22 17.72 1.79 39.85
C ARG A 22 18.49 2.29 38.64
N GLN A 23 19.63 2.95 38.85
CA GLN A 23 20.50 3.42 37.75
C GLN A 23 21.10 2.25 36.98
N LYS A 24 21.55 1.19 37.67
CA LYS A 24 22.05 -0.04 37.02
C LYS A 24 20.99 -0.70 36.13
N LYS A 25 19.77 -0.89 36.65
CA LYS A 25 18.64 -1.41 35.86
C LYS A 25 18.31 -0.53 34.66
N ARG A 26 18.30 0.80 34.84
CA ARG A 26 18.02 1.74 33.75
C ARG A 26 19.05 1.62 32.62
N MET A 27 20.35 1.56 32.94
CA MET A 27 21.39 1.39 31.93
C MET A 27 21.24 0.07 31.16
N GLN A 28 20.88 -1.03 31.83
CA GLN A 28 20.62 -2.31 31.15
C GLN A 28 19.51 -2.19 30.11
N TYR A 29 18.40 -1.51 30.44
CA TYR A 29 17.33 -1.27 29.48
C TYR A 29 17.74 -0.33 28.35
N GLU A 30 18.49 0.74 28.66
CA GLU A 30 18.98 1.68 27.66
C GLU A 30 19.96 1.02 26.69
N ASP A 31 20.84 0.14 27.17
CA ASP A 31 21.78 -0.58 26.31
C ASP A 31 21.07 -1.62 25.45
N PHE A 32 20.06 -2.31 26.00
CA PHE A 32 19.18 -3.19 25.22
C PHE A 32 18.40 -2.41 24.14
N ASP A 33 17.87 -1.22 24.46
CA ASP A 33 17.17 -0.38 23.50
C ASP A 33 18.11 0.13 22.39
N LYS A 34 19.37 0.47 22.71
CA LYS A 34 20.40 0.78 21.71
C LYS A 34 20.66 -0.41 20.80
N GLN A 35 20.80 -1.61 21.36
CA GLN A 35 21.00 -2.84 20.57
C GLN A 35 19.84 -3.10 19.61
N LEU A 36 18.59 -2.95 20.08
CA LEU A 36 17.41 -3.07 19.22
C LEU A 36 17.39 -2.00 18.12
N SER A 37 17.70 -0.75 18.45
CA SER A 37 17.79 0.35 17.48
C SER A 37 18.85 0.09 16.40
N GLN A 38 20.02 -0.42 16.79
CA GLN A 38 21.08 -0.80 15.86
C GLN A 38 20.65 -1.95 14.95
N THR A 39 20.02 -2.98 15.52
CA THR A 39 19.48 -4.12 14.77
C THR A 39 18.47 -3.66 13.71
N GLY A 40 17.53 -2.78 14.06
CA GLY A 40 16.55 -2.27 13.08
C GLY A 40 17.12 -1.27 12.07
N LYS A 41 18.27 -0.63 12.35
CA LYS A 41 19.03 0.13 11.34
C LYS A 41 19.74 -0.81 10.37
N GLU A 42 20.34 -1.88 10.88
CA GLU A 42 20.99 -2.93 10.09
C GLU A 42 19.99 -3.62 9.16
N GLU A 43 18.83 -4.07 9.69
CA GLU A 43 17.74 -4.67 8.91
C GLU A 43 17.34 -3.77 7.73
N ARG A 44 17.13 -2.47 7.98
CA ARG A 44 16.80 -1.50 6.94
C ARG A 44 17.90 -1.30 5.90
N ARG A 45 19.17 -1.40 6.29
CA ARG A 45 20.30 -1.31 5.36
C ARG A 45 20.32 -2.54 4.46
N LEU A 46 20.20 -3.73 5.04
CA LEU A 46 20.17 -5.01 4.32
C LEU A 46 18.96 -5.12 3.39
N ILE A 47 17.77 -4.70 3.83
CA ILE A 47 16.58 -4.63 2.96
C ILE A 47 16.81 -3.71 1.77
N ARG A 48 17.45 -2.54 1.99
CA ARG A 48 17.80 -1.62 0.90
C ARG A 48 18.80 -2.24 -0.07
N GLN A 49 19.88 -2.84 0.42
CA GLN A 49 20.86 -3.54 -0.40
C GLN A 49 20.19 -4.66 -1.22
N ASN A 50 19.38 -5.50 -0.57
CA ASN A 50 18.62 -6.57 -1.23
C ASN A 50 17.69 -6.03 -2.32
N ARG A 51 17.07 -4.86 -2.12
CA ARG A 51 16.23 -4.22 -3.16
C ARG A 51 17.07 -3.71 -4.34
N THR A 52 18.31 -3.29 -4.10
CA THR A 52 19.21 -2.70 -5.10
C THR A 52 20.04 -3.72 -5.89
N LEU A 53 20.08 -5.00 -5.49
CA LEU A 53 20.84 -6.07 -6.19
C LEU A 53 20.56 -6.18 -7.70
N GLY A 54 19.37 -5.77 -8.15
CA GLY A 54 18.99 -5.77 -9.55
C GLY A 54 18.46 -7.12 -10.03
N TRP A 55 18.50 -7.30 -11.34
CA TRP A 55 17.90 -8.44 -12.05
C TRP A 55 18.93 -9.14 -12.93
N GLU A 56 18.78 -10.44 -13.09
CA GLU A 56 19.55 -11.27 -14.01
C GLU A 56 18.62 -11.87 -15.07
N PRO A 57 19.08 -12.02 -16.34
CA PRO A 57 18.26 -12.63 -17.39
C PRO A 57 18.04 -14.12 -17.10
N LEU A 58 16.82 -14.59 -17.30
CA LEU A 58 16.44 -15.99 -17.19
C LEU A 58 16.46 -16.62 -18.60
N THR A 59 17.37 -17.57 -18.81
CA THR A 59 17.53 -18.27 -20.09
C THR A 59 17.34 -19.78 -19.91
N PRO A 60 16.35 -20.42 -20.56
CA PRO A 60 15.29 -19.81 -21.39
C PRO A 60 14.24 -19.05 -20.55
N PRO A 61 13.54 -18.08 -21.15
CA PRO A 61 12.43 -17.42 -20.46
C PRO A 61 11.29 -18.40 -20.18
N VAL A 62 10.62 -18.23 -19.04
CA VAL A 62 9.60 -19.18 -18.56
C VAL A 62 8.22 -18.55 -18.59
N GLN A 63 7.24 -19.26 -19.15
CA GLN A 63 5.84 -18.82 -19.10
C GLN A 63 5.22 -19.12 -17.72
N LYS A 64 4.83 -18.07 -16.98
CA LYS A 64 4.08 -18.17 -15.72
C LYS A 64 2.62 -17.74 -15.92
N GLY A 65 1.89 -18.56 -16.67
CA GLY A 65 0.47 -18.37 -16.97
C GLY A 65 0.19 -17.34 -18.06
N TRP A 66 -0.85 -16.54 -17.85
CA TRP A 66 -1.40 -15.58 -18.80
C TRP A 66 -1.64 -14.24 -18.11
N LYS A 67 -1.45 -13.17 -18.86
CA LYS A 67 -1.83 -11.81 -18.45
C LYS A 67 -2.79 -11.22 -19.46
N ARG A 68 -3.70 -10.39 -18.98
CA ARG A 68 -4.58 -9.60 -19.85
C ARG A 68 -4.56 -8.15 -19.43
N PHE A 69 -4.73 -7.29 -20.42
CA PHE A 69 -4.66 -5.85 -20.29
C PHE A 69 -5.47 -5.22 -21.41
N PHE A 70 -5.79 -3.94 -21.27
CA PHE A 70 -6.50 -3.21 -22.29
C PHE A 70 -5.54 -2.74 -23.38
N VAL A 71 -6.00 -2.80 -24.62
CA VAL A 71 -5.34 -2.26 -25.82
C VAL A 71 -6.36 -1.39 -26.55
N LEU A 72 -5.89 -0.41 -27.33
CA LEU A 72 -6.78 0.31 -28.23
C LEU A 72 -7.49 -0.68 -29.16
N ARG A 73 -8.77 -0.43 -29.36
CA ARG A 73 -9.54 -1.11 -30.40
C ARG A 73 -8.96 -0.73 -31.77
N ASP A 74 -8.97 -1.67 -32.70
CA ASP A 74 -8.24 -1.53 -33.97
C ASP A 74 -8.72 -0.29 -34.78
N ASP A 75 -10.02 0.02 -34.76
CA ASP A 75 -10.61 1.23 -35.37
C ASP A 75 -10.05 2.54 -34.81
N VAL A 76 -9.91 2.64 -33.49
CA VAL A 76 -9.33 3.82 -32.83
C VAL A 76 -7.82 3.87 -33.05
N ALA A 77 -7.15 2.71 -33.09
CA ALA A 77 -5.71 2.61 -33.29
C ALA A 77 -5.26 3.08 -34.69
N TYR A 78 -6.08 2.89 -35.72
CA TYR A 78 -5.83 3.42 -37.06
C TYR A 78 -6.30 4.88 -37.25
N GLY A 79 -6.98 5.45 -36.25
CA GLY A 79 -7.52 6.81 -36.31
C GLY A 79 -6.50 7.90 -35.98
N LYS A 80 -6.88 9.16 -36.25
CA LYS A 80 -6.05 10.36 -35.99
C LYS A 80 -5.72 10.57 -34.51
N HIS A 81 -6.59 10.12 -33.62
CA HIS A 81 -6.46 10.29 -32.17
C HIS A 81 -5.82 9.07 -31.47
N ALA A 82 -5.22 8.14 -32.22
CA ALA A 82 -4.61 6.93 -31.65
C ALA A 82 -3.61 7.25 -30.54
N ALA A 83 -2.65 8.15 -30.81
CA ALA A 83 -1.63 8.54 -29.84
C ALA A 83 -2.22 9.19 -28.57
N PHE A 84 -3.31 9.95 -28.72
CA PHE A 84 -4.01 10.58 -27.60
C PHE A 84 -4.63 9.52 -26.67
N PHE A 85 -5.39 8.58 -27.22
CA PHE A 85 -6.01 7.52 -26.42
C PHE A 85 -4.98 6.50 -25.90
N GLU A 86 -3.86 6.31 -26.59
CA GLU A 86 -2.75 5.49 -26.11
C GLU A 86 -2.10 6.11 -24.87
N ASN A 87 -1.93 7.44 -24.83
CA ASN A 87 -1.44 8.17 -23.66
C ASN A 87 -2.38 8.05 -22.46
N ILE A 88 -3.69 8.22 -22.67
CA ILE A 88 -4.70 7.99 -21.61
C ILE A 88 -4.60 6.55 -21.13
N LEU A 89 -4.64 5.59 -22.05
CA LEU A 89 -4.61 4.17 -21.72
C LEU A 89 -3.37 3.83 -20.90
N ARG A 90 -2.19 4.34 -21.26
CA ARG A 90 -0.95 4.12 -20.51
C ARG A 90 -1.06 4.53 -19.03
N LYS A 91 -1.86 5.58 -18.72
CA LYS A 91 -2.10 6.05 -17.34
C LYS A 91 -3.13 5.20 -16.59
N ILE A 92 -4.18 4.74 -17.27
CA ILE A 92 -5.31 4.02 -16.63
C ILE A 92 -5.35 2.50 -16.85
N ASN A 93 -4.38 1.94 -17.57
CA ASN A 93 -4.38 0.52 -17.89
C ASN A 93 -4.29 -0.34 -16.62
N THR A 94 -4.98 -1.46 -16.64
CA THR A 94 -4.93 -2.45 -15.56
C THR A 94 -4.44 -3.78 -16.12
N TYR A 95 -3.68 -4.50 -15.29
CA TYR A 95 -3.19 -5.83 -15.61
C TYR A 95 -3.84 -6.84 -14.68
N ASP A 96 -4.28 -7.95 -15.24
CA ASP A 96 -4.78 -9.10 -14.50
C ASP A 96 -4.02 -10.35 -14.92
N TRP A 97 -3.71 -11.20 -13.95
CA TRP A 97 -2.92 -12.41 -14.15
C TRP A 97 -3.75 -13.63 -13.78
N SER A 98 -3.59 -14.70 -14.56
CA SER A 98 -4.28 -15.96 -14.38
C SER A 98 -3.39 -17.12 -14.80
N TYR A 99 -3.54 -18.26 -14.15
CA TYR A 99 -2.91 -19.50 -14.61
C TYR A 99 -3.54 -20.00 -15.93
N ARG A 100 -4.84 -19.76 -16.13
CA ARG A 100 -5.61 -20.16 -17.31
C ARG A 100 -5.81 -19.00 -18.30
N LYS A 101 -5.78 -19.29 -19.60
CA LYS A 101 -5.94 -18.30 -20.70
C LYS A 101 -7.32 -17.65 -20.75
N ASP A 102 -8.34 -18.37 -20.32
CA ASP A 102 -9.75 -17.98 -20.37
C ASP A 102 -10.18 -17.03 -19.23
N PHE A 103 -9.33 -16.85 -18.20
CA PHE A 103 -9.64 -16.08 -17.00
C PHE A 103 -10.97 -16.48 -16.35
N MET A 104 -11.36 -17.76 -16.47
CA MET A 104 -12.58 -18.26 -15.84
C MET A 104 -12.37 -18.46 -14.35
N ILE A 105 -13.27 -17.87 -13.56
CA ILE A 105 -13.32 -18.05 -12.12
C ILE A 105 -14.58 -18.81 -11.72
N ARG A 106 -14.43 -19.69 -10.73
CA ARG A 106 -15.56 -20.36 -10.09
C ARG A 106 -16.32 -19.35 -9.24
N LYS A 107 -17.58 -19.11 -9.58
CA LYS A 107 -18.52 -18.31 -8.81
C LYS A 107 -19.53 -19.25 -8.16
N GLY A 108 -19.47 -19.36 -6.84
CA GLY A 108 -20.48 -20.07 -6.05
C GLY A 108 -21.65 -19.14 -5.79
N ARG A 109 -22.87 -19.59 -6.11
CA ARG A 109 -24.10 -18.89 -5.69
C ARG A 109 -25.17 -19.93 -5.35
N TYR A 110 -25.69 -19.87 -4.12
CA TYR A 110 -26.73 -20.80 -3.61
C TYR A 110 -26.39 -22.29 -3.83
N GLY A 111 -25.18 -22.71 -3.45
CA GLY A 111 -24.74 -24.12 -3.57
C GLY A 111 -24.40 -24.58 -5.01
N LYS A 112 -24.71 -23.79 -6.04
CA LYS A 112 -24.34 -24.08 -7.43
C LYS A 112 -23.01 -23.43 -7.79
N ASN A 113 -22.14 -24.19 -8.46
CA ASN A 113 -20.89 -23.68 -9.00
C ASN A 113 -21.10 -23.30 -10.46
N LYS A 114 -20.94 -22.02 -10.79
CA LYS A 114 -20.91 -21.55 -12.18
C LYS A 114 -19.52 -21.02 -12.49
N PHE A 115 -19.01 -21.32 -13.68
CA PHE A 115 -17.80 -20.69 -14.18
C PHE A 115 -18.19 -19.46 -14.98
N GLY A 116 -17.46 -18.36 -14.78
CA GLY A 116 -17.64 -17.15 -15.55
C GLY A 116 -16.33 -16.42 -15.72
N VAL A 117 -16.19 -15.70 -16.82
CA VAL A 117 -15.01 -14.86 -17.07
C VAL A 117 -14.92 -13.81 -15.96
N LYS A 118 -13.74 -13.69 -15.36
CA LYS A 118 -13.47 -12.67 -14.34
C LYS A 118 -13.64 -11.28 -14.97
N PRO A 119 -14.49 -10.39 -14.41
CA PRO A 119 -14.60 -9.04 -14.94
C PRO A 119 -13.31 -8.26 -14.67
N GLN A 120 -12.93 -7.39 -15.60
CA GLN A 120 -11.83 -6.44 -15.45
C GLN A 120 -12.27 -5.09 -16.00
N SER A 121 -11.96 -4.03 -15.27
CA SER A 121 -12.22 -2.65 -15.65
C SER A 121 -10.91 -1.87 -15.74
N LEU A 122 -10.96 -0.73 -16.44
CA LEU A 122 -9.92 0.29 -16.35
C LEU A 122 -9.76 0.79 -14.92
N LEU A 123 -8.64 1.45 -14.65
CA LEU A 123 -8.36 2.08 -13.37
C LEU A 123 -9.41 3.15 -13.08
N ARG A 124 -9.97 3.12 -11.87
CA ARG A 124 -10.87 4.15 -11.32
C ARG A 124 -10.13 4.90 -10.21
N PRO A 125 -9.26 5.87 -10.55
CA PRO A 125 -8.49 6.59 -9.55
C PRO A 125 -9.41 7.38 -8.62
N HIS A 126 -8.99 7.51 -7.36
CA HIS A 126 -9.56 8.51 -6.45
C HIS A 126 -8.87 9.85 -6.73
N GLU A 127 -9.43 10.95 -6.20
CA GLU A 127 -8.99 12.32 -6.43
C GLU A 127 -7.46 12.54 -6.38
N ASN A 128 -6.82 12.24 -5.24
CA ASN A 128 -5.37 12.39 -5.11
C ASN A 128 -4.58 11.56 -6.13
N HIS A 129 -5.07 10.37 -6.49
CA HIS A 129 -4.42 9.55 -7.51
C HIS A 129 -4.62 10.12 -8.92
N PHE A 130 -5.81 10.65 -9.22
CA PHE A 130 -6.12 11.27 -10.50
C PHE A 130 -5.24 12.49 -10.76
N LEU A 131 -5.05 13.34 -9.75
CA LEU A 131 -4.13 14.49 -9.82
C LEU A 131 -2.67 14.05 -10.08
N ARG A 132 -2.22 12.98 -9.43
CA ARG A 132 -0.86 12.44 -9.61
C ARG A 132 -0.61 11.79 -10.97
N LEU A 133 -1.66 11.38 -11.69
CA LEU A 133 -1.52 10.81 -13.03
C LEU A 133 -1.21 11.88 -14.09
N GLY A 134 -1.40 13.18 -13.77
CA GLY A 134 -1.00 14.29 -14.65
C GLY A 134 -1.73 14.27 -15.98
N PHE A 135 -3.07 14.26 -15.95
CA PHE A 135 -3.87 14.38 -17.17
C PHE A 135 -3.84 15.80 -17.72
N THR A 136 -3.78 15.95 -19.04
CA THR A 136 -4.01 17.25 -19.69
C THR A 136 -5.47 17.65 -19.59
N ASP A 137 -5.79 18.92 -19.78
CA ASP A 137 -7.18 19.38 -19.65
C ASP A 137 -8.10 18.74 -20.70
N ASP A 138 -7.59 18.46 -21.91
CA ASP A 138 -8.31 17.69 -22.94
C ASP A 138 -8.54 16.24 -22.51
N GLU A 139 -7.56 15.58 -21.88
CA GLU A 139 -7.72 14.20 -21.39
C GLU A 139 -8.75 14.12 -20.26
N LYS A 140 -8.81 15.15 -19.39
CA LYS A 140 -9.77 15.20 -18.27
C LYS A 140 -11.23 15.22 -18.73
N GLN A 141 -11.52 15.78 -19.90
CA GLN A 141 -12.89 15.83 -20.46
C GLN A 141 -13.49 14.42 -20.67
N PHE A 142 -12.65 13.39 -20.81
CA PHE A 142 -13.08 12.00 -20.95
C PHE A 142 -13.29 11.30 -19.62
N PHE A 143 -13.29 12.02 -18.50
CA PHE A 143 -13.57 11.46 -17.18
C PHE A 143 -14.78 12.14 -16.56
N TYR A 144 -15.63 11.33 -15.93
CA TYR A 144 -16.72 11.81 -15.10
C TYR A 144 -16.52 11.36 -13.65
N GLU A 145 -17.08 12.13 -12.73
CA GLU A 145 -17.01 11.87 -11.30
C GLU A 145 -18.16 10.95 -10.88
N GLU A 146 -17.84 9.86 -10.19
CA GLU A 146 -18.79 8.96 -9.56
C GLU A 146 -18.53 8.92 -8.05
N LEU A 147 -19.57 9.18 -7.25
CA LEU A 147 -19.52 9.01 -5.80
C LEU A 147 -19.72 7.54 -5.47
N VAL A 148 -18.65 6.87 -5.05
CA VAL A 148 -18.70 5.47 -4.65
C VAL A 148 -18.79 5.36 -3.13
N HIS A 149 -19.74 4.56 -2.66
CA HIS A 149 -19.96 4.30 -1.24
C HIS A 149 -18.95 3.28 -0.68
N TYR A 150 -18.22 3.66 0.36
CA TYR A 150 -17.25 2.86 1.11
C TYR A 150 -17.74 2.63 2.54
N GLY A 151 -18.32 1.44 2.79
CA GLY A 151 -18.71 1.05 4.15
C GLY A 151 -19.76 1.99 4.78
N LYS A 152 -19.91 2.00 6.11
CA LYS A 152 -21.14 2.50 6.77
C LYS A 152 -21.49 3.99 6.62
N ASN A 153 -20.62 4.86 6.10
CA ASN A 153 -20.95 6.30 5.92
C ASN A 153 -19.89 7.13 5.17
N HIS A 154 -19.11 6.52 4.27
CA HIS A 154 -18.06 7.24 3.55
C HIS A 154 -18.33 7.21 2.05
N PHE A 155 -18.36 8.37 1.43
CA PHE A 155 -18.34 8.50 -0.02
C PHE A 155 -16.94 8.88 -0.44
N ALA A 156 -16.48 8.32 -1.56
CA ALA A 156 -15.24 8.76 -2.19
C ALA A 156 -15.49 9.03 -3.67
N LYS A 157 -15.04 10.19 -4.13
CA LYS A 157 -15.03 10.56 -5.54
C LYS A 157 -14.10 9.62 -6.29
N ARG A 158 -14.62 9.01 -7.36
CA ARG A 158 -13.87 8.17 -8.30
C ARG A 158 -14.04 8.75 -9.69
N TYR A 159 -12.92 8.87 -10.40
CA TYR A 159 -12.93 9.33 -11.78
C TYR A 159 -13.03 8.11 -12.70
N ILE A 160 -14.03 8.10 -13.56
CA ILE A 160 -14.30 6.99 -14.47
C ILE A 160 -14.20 7.48 -15.91
N PHE A 161 -13.49 6.72 -16.72
CA PHE A 161 -13.35 6.99 -18.14
C PHE A 161 -14.70 6.79 -18.86
N SER A 162 -15.14 7.80 -19.61
CA SER A 162 -16.48 7.86 -20.23
C SER A 162 -16.65 6.94 -21.44
N GLU A 163 -15.58 6.65 -22.17
CA GLU A 163 -15.66 5.92 -23.46
C GLU A 163 -14.95 4.56 -23.44
N PRO A 164 -15.27 3.63 -22.52
CA PRO A 164 -14.53 2.38 -22.36
C PRO A 164 -14.54 1.47 -23.60
N TRP A 165 -15.49 1.66 -24.52
CA TRP A 165 -15.60 0.91 -25.77
C TRP A 165 -14.41 1.08 -26.72
N ARG A 166 -13.61 2.15 -26.54
CA ARG A 166 -12.36 2.38 -27.28
C ARG A 166 -11.27 1.38 -26.93
N PHE A 167 -11.42 0.64 -25.84
CA PHE A 167 -10.43 -0.29 -25.35
C PHE A 167 -10.96 -1.72 -25.32
N VAL A 168 -10.13 -2.66 -25.75
CA VAL A 168 -10.44 -4.09 -25.79
C VAL A 168 -9.43 -4.87 -24.96
N LEU A 169 -9.90 -5.89 -24.25
CA LEU A 169 -9.02 -6.79 -23.51
C LEU A 169 -8.25 -7.69 -24.48
N ARG A 170 -6.93 -7.69 -24.37
CA ARG A 170 -6.04 -8.64 -25.05
C ARG A 170 -5.37 -9.54 -24.02
N VAL A 171 -5.35 -10.84 -24.33
CA VAL A 171 -4.70 -11.87 -23.52
C VAL A 171 -3.38 -12.24 -24.17
N ARG A 172 -2.30 -12.30 -23.38
CA ARG A 172 -0.97 -12.76 -23.81
C ARG A 172 -0.36 -13.71 -22.78
N PRO A 173 0.53 -14.62 -23.20
CA PRO A 173 1.36 -15.39 -22.27
C PRO A 173 2.11 -14.44 -21.33
N ASN A 174 2.14 -14.78 -20.04
CA ASN A 174 2.93 -14.04 -19.07
C ASN A 174 4.33 -14.66 -19.00
N ILE A 175 5.25 -14.13 -19.79
CA ILE A 175 6.62 -14.62 -19.88
C ILE A 175 7.48 -13.89 -18.83
N ILE A 176 8.20 -14.65 -18.03
CA ILE A 176 9.20 -14.17 -17.08
C ILE A 176 10.56 -14.37 -17.75
N ASP A 177 11.22 -13.26 -18.03
CA ASP A 177 12.51 -13.16 -18.72
C ASP A 177 13.66 -12.76 -17.79
N LYS A 178 13.34 -12.31 -16.57
CA LYS A 178 14.31 -11.86 -15.57
C LYS A 178 13.96 -12.37 -14.19
N VAL A 179 14.98 -12.72 -13.42
CA VAL A 179 14.86 -13.10 -12.01
C VAL A 179 15.66 -12.11 -11.17
N LYS A 180 15.20 -11.88 -9.95
CA LYS A 180 15.89 -10.99 -9.02
C LYS A 180 17.17 -11.68 -8.53
N LYS A 181 18.32 -10.99 -8.61
CA LYS A 181 19.58 -11.50 -8.06
C LYS A 181 19.43 -11.77 -6.56
N ARG A 182 20.03 -12.85 -6.09
CA ARG A 182 20.02 -13.24 -4.68
C ARG A 182 21.42 -13.14 -4.09
N ASP A 183 21.47 -12.63 -2.87
CA ASP A 183 22.67 -12.62 -2.05
C ASP A 183 22.38 -13.44 -0.79
N ILE A 184 23.06 -14.59 -0.70
CA ILE A 184 22.84 -15.58 0.36
C ILE A 184 23.23 -15.00 1.72
N GLU A 185 24.26 -14.17 1.79
CA GLU A 185 24.73 -13.58 3.04
C GLU A 185 23.70 -12.58 3.59
N ILE A 186 23.19 -11.71 2.71
CA ILE A 186 22.14 -10.74 3.07
C ILE A 186 20.84 -11.46 3.48
N GLU A 187 20.41 -12.46 2.71
CA GLU A 187 19.19 -13.23 3.03
C GLU A 187 19.31 -13.96 4.37
N ARG A 188 20.46 -14.62 4.61
CA ARG A 188 20.75 -15.28 5.88
C ARG A 188 20.71 -14.29 7.04
N ARG A 189 21.42 -13.16 6.92
CA ARG A 189 21.48 -12.17 8.00
C ARG A 189 20.13 -11.54 8.29
N LEU A 190 19.33 -11.26 7.25
CA LEU A 190 17.95 -10.81 7.43
C LEU A 190 17.12 -11.84 8.16
N LYS A 191 17.29 -13.13 7.85
CA LYS A 191 16.56 -14.21 8.53
C LYS A 191 16.96 -14.37 9.99
N GLU A 192 18.23 -14.21 10.33
CA GLU A 192 18.70 -14.20 11.71
C GLU A 192 18.06 -13.06 12.52
N ILE A 193 18.03 -11.84 11.94
CA ILE A 193 17.38 -10.68 12.56
C ILE A 193 15.87 -10.92 12.73
N ASP A 194 15.22 -11.44 11.70
CA ASP A 194 13.79 -11.78 11.68
C ASP A 194 13.44 -12.76 12.81
N ASN A 195 14.16 -13.87 12.92
CA ASN A 195 13.98 -14.87 13.96
C ASN A 195 14.20 -14.28 15.37
N TYR A 196 15.23 -13.45 15.55
CA TYR A 196 15.52 -12.80 16.83
C TYR A 196 14.41 -11.83 17.25
N LEU A 197 13.92 -11.01 16.32
CA LEU A 197 12.90 -10.01 16.60
C LEU A 197 11.51 -10.61 16.81
N ASP A 198 11.13 -11.59 15.99
CA ASP A 198 9.82 -12.24 16.08
C ASP A 198 9.75 -13.23 17.23
N GLY A 199 10.79 -14.05 17.42
CA GLY A 199 10.83 -15.04 18.51
C GLY A 199 10.72 -14.42 19.90
N ASN A 200 11.18 -13.18 20.07
CA ASN A 200 11.12 -12.46 21.33
C ASN A 200 10.06 -11.32 21.35
N HIS A 201 9.26 -11.17 20.30
CA HIS A 201 8.28 -10.09 20.14
C HIS A 201 8.86 -8.66 20.28
N TYR A 202 10.12 -8.45 19.91
CA TYR A 202 10.79 -7.15 20.03
C TYR A 202 10.45 -6.15 18.91
N ARG A 203 9.76 -6.58 17.85
CA ARG A 203 9.39 -5.69 16.73
C ARG A 203 8.61 -4.46 17.17
N GLY A 204 7.62 -4.61 18.05
CA GLY A 204 6.81 -3.49 18.53
C GLY A 204 7.66 -2.46 19.29
N ARG A 205 8.53 -2.93 20.18
CA ARG A 205 9.46 -2.09 20.94
C ARG A 205 10.48 -1.40 20.02
N MET A 206 11.09 -2.15 19.10
CA MET A 206 12.03 -1.63 18.12
C MET A 206 11.39 -0.54 17.24
N ASN A 207 10.19 -0.79 16.70
CA ASN A 207 9.47 0.19 15.88
C ASN A 207 9.16 1.46 16.66
N ARG A 208 8.78 1.35 17.94
CA ARG A 208 8.56 2.51 18.81
C ARG A 208 9.83 3.32 19.04
N LEU A 209 10.99 2.67 19.18
CA LEU A 209 12.29 3.35 19.32
C LEU A 209 12.72 4.07 18.03
N LEU A 210 12.43 3.49 16.87
CA LEU A 210 12.89 4.01 15.57
C LEU A 210 11.98 5.07 14.96
N TYR A 211 10.66 4.92 15.14
CA TYR A 211 9.65 5.75 14.47
C TYR A 211 8.76 6.50 15.47
N GLY A 212 8.98 6.32 16.77
CA GLY A 212 8.11 6.88 17.81
C GLY A 212 6.79 6.11 17.93
N THR A 213 5.89 6.67 18.75
CA THR A 213 4.55 6.11 19.00
C THR A 213 3.56 6.36 17.85
N ASP A 214 3.90 7.27 16.94
CA ASP A 214 2.94 7.84 15.98
C ASP A 214 3.23 7.39 14.54
N TRP A 215 2.99 6.10 14.28
CA TRP A 215 2.86 5.60 12.89
C TRP A 215 1.59 6.14 12.20
N ASN A 216 0.74 6.89 12.93
CA ASN A 216 -0.54 7.45 12.49
C ASN A 216 -0.50 8.95 12.17
N SER A 217 0.63 9.65 12.32
CA SER A 217 0.70 11.11 12.08
C SER A 217 0.46 11.48 10.62
N ARG A 218 0.79 10.58 9.68
CA ARG A 218 0.52 10.74 8.24
C ARG A 218 -0.97 10.66 7.87
N LEU A 219 -1.83 10.20 8.79
CA LEU A 219 -3.29 10.20 8.62
C LEU A 219 -3.98 11.41 9.27
N LYS A 220 -3.20 12.36 9.81
CA LYS A 220 -3.63 13.72 10.14
C LYS A 220 -3.42 14.69 8.97
N GLU A 221 -3.34 14.19 7.73
CA GLU A 221 -3.77 15.02 6.61
C GLU A 221 -5.23 15.39 6.89
N GLU A 222 -5.49 16.69 6.89
CA GLU A 222 -6.80 17.29 7.08
C GLU A 222 -7.85 16.42 6.40
N ARG A 223 -8.70 15.83 7.23
CA ARG A 223 -9.84 15.07 6.79
C ARG A 223 -10.78 16.03 6.05
N LEU A 224 -10.47 16.30 4.78
CA LEU A 224 -11.30 16.98 3.78
C LEU A 224 -12.49 16.09 3.42
N TRP A 225 -13.20 15.63 4.43
CA TRP A 225 -14.46 14.95 4.21
C TRP A 225 -15.51 16.01 4.11
N GLU A 226 -15.97 16.24 2.89
CA GLU A 226 -17.27 16.85 2.67
C GLU A 226 -18.27 16.09 3.55
N LYS A 227 -18.81 16.76 4.57
CA LYS A 227 -19.87 16.20 5.40
C LYS A 227 -21.01 15.88 4.43
N SER A 228 -21.45 14.63 4.39
CA SER A 228 -22.61 14.26 3.59
C SER A 228 -23.75 15.22 3.91
N VAL A 229 -24.22 15.94 2.89
CA VAL A 229 -25.32 16.92 2.99
C VAL A 229 -26.58 16.25 3.54
N LEU A 230 -26.71 14.93 3.35
CA LEU A 230 -27.85 14.13 3.77
C LEU A 230 -27.69 13.55 5.19
N LYS A 231 -26.53 13.74 5.84
CA LYS A 231 -26.30 13.20 7.18
C LYS A 231 -27.24 13.86 8.18
N ASN A 232 -28.03 13.05 8.89
CA ASN A 232 -29.04 13.47 9.88
C ASN A 232 -30.24 14.24 9.32
N LYS A 233 -30.47 14.26 8.00
CA LYS A 233 -31.73 14.78 7.43
C LYS A 233 -32.79 13.66 7.42
N PRO A 234 -34.00 13.91 7.95
CA PRO A 234 -35.11 12.95 7.83
C PRO A 234 -35.60 12.89 6.37
N LEU A 235 -35.99 11.69 5.93
CA LEU A 235 -36.36 11.42 4.53
C LEU A 235 -37.37 12.42 3.92
N PRO A 236 -38.44 12.86 4.64
CA PRO A 236 -39.38 13.85 4.09
C PRO A 236 -38.71 15.16 3.67
N ARG A 237 -37.77 15.64 4.48
CA ARG A 237 -37.05 16.89 4.24
C ARG A 237 -36.10 16.79 3.04
N ILE A 238 -35.57 15.59 2.74
CA ILE A 238 -34.74 15.34 1.56
C ILE A 238 -35.62 15.40 0.30
N LEU A 239 -36.83 14.85 0.36
CA LEU A 239 -37.78 14.86 -0.76
C LEU A 239 -38.30 16.26 -1.08
N ASP A 240 -38.59 17.07 -0.05
CA ASP A 240 -39.01 18.46 -0.21
C ASP A 240 -37.91 19.34 -0.86
N GLU A 241 -36.65 19.16 -0.44
CA GLU A 241 -35.49 19.85 -1.04
C GLU A 241 -35.32 19.47 -2.53
N CYS A 242 -35.43 18.19 -2.88
CA CYS A 242 -35.37 17.75 -4.28
C CYS A 242 -36.55 18.25 -5.13
N ALA A 243 -37.73 18.46 -4.53
CA ALA A 243 -38.90 19.01 -5.23
C ALA A 243 -38.77 20.51 -5.50
N GLN A 244 -38.07 21.25 -4.63
CA GLN A 244 -37.79 22.68 -4.79
C GLN A 244 -36.71 22.95 -5.84
N ASP A 245 -35.71 22.08 -5.99
CA ASP A 245 -34.64 22.21 -7.00
C ASP A 245 -35.09 21.90 -8.45
N LEU A 246 -36.32 21.40 -8.64
CA LEU A 246 -36.92 21.05 -9.94
C LEU A 246 -37.92 22.11 -10.47
N LEU A 247 -38.14 23.19 -9.72
CA LEU A 247 -38.95 24.36 -10.08
C LEU A 247 -38.07 25.55 -10.47
#